data_AF-A0A7T8GRF1-F1
#
_entry.id   AF-A0A7T8GRF1-F1
#
_cell.length_a   1.000
_cell.length_b   1.000
_cell.length_c   1.000
_cell.angle_alpha   90.00
_cell.angle_beta   90.00
_cell.angle_gamma   90.00
#
_symmetry.space_group_name_H-M   'P 1'
#
loop_
_entity.id
_entity.type
_entity.pdbx_description
1 polymer ?
#
loop_
_entity_poly.entity_id
_entity_poly.type
_entity_poly.pdbx_seq_one_letter_code
_entity_poly.pdbx_strand_id
1 'polypeptide(L)'
;MDLISYRTPLGVCAGIAPFNFPAMIPLWMFPMATICGNTYVIKPSERDPTACMALIDLLKEAGMPDELLMSFMDSMTLLTLSVIIPISGLFHLL
;
A
#
# COMPACT_ATOMS: atom_id res chain seq x y z
N MET A 1 1.70 -2.13 37.11
CA MET A 1 0.79 -1.81 35.99
C MET A 1 1.67 -1.25 34.89
N ASP A 2 1.95 -2.04 33.86
CA ASP A 2 2.66 -1.54 32.68
C ASP A 2 1.75 -0.56 31.93
N LEU A 3 2.10 0.73 31.95
CA LEU A 3 1.38 1.83 31.30
C LEU A 3 1.97 2.19 29.92
N ILE A 4 2.91 1.38 29.43
CA ILE A 4 3.65 1.62 28.20
C ILE A 4 2.99 0.89 27.04
N SER A 5 2.74 1.62 25.95
CA SER A 5 2.25 1.08 24.69
C SER A 5 3.32 1.25 23.61
N TYR A 6 3.59 0.18 22.88
CA TYR A 6 4.53 0.17 21.76
C TYR A 6 3.76 0.10 20.46
N ARG A 7 4.19 0.88 19.45
CA ARG A 7 3.71 0.76 18.08
C ARG A 7 4.78 0.05 17.26
N THR A 8 4.46 -1.13 16.78
CA THR A 8 5.32 -1.91 15.88
C THR A 8 4.74 -1.89 14.47
N PRO A 9 5.58 -1.94 13.43
CA PRO A 9 5.11 -2.11 12.05
C PRO A 9 4.26 -3.37 11.93
N LEU A 10 3.23 -3.30 11.10
CA LEU A 10 2.34 -4.42 10.77
C LEU A 10 2.99 -5.38 9.76
N GLY A 11 3.98 -4.92 9.00
CA GLY A 11 4.66 -5.69 7.96
C GLY A 11 4.22 -5.25 6.58
N VAL A 12 3.50 -6.10 5.84
CA VAL A 12 3.07 -5.81 4.47
C VAL A 12 1.63 -5.33 4.45
N CYS A 13 1.41 -4.13 3.90
CA CYS A 13 0.09 -3.55 3.66
C CYS A 13 -0.27 -3.65 2.18
N ALA A 14 -1.54 -3.94 1.89
CA ALA A 14 -2.06 -3.99 0.52
C ALA A 14 -3.20 -2.98 0.35
N GLY A 15 -3.25 -2.31 -0.81
CA GLY A 15 -4.32 -1.40 -1.16
C GLY A 15 -4.79 -1.53 -2.60
N ILE A 16 -6.01 -1.06 -2.86
CA ILE A 16 -6.65 -1.07 -4.17
C ILE A 16 -6.90 0.37 -4.58
N ALA A 17 -6.27 0.81 -5.68
CA ALA A 17 -6.49 2.15 -6.22
C ALA A 17 -7.73 2.17 -7.11
N PRO A 18 -8.74 3.00 -6.80
CA PRO A 18 -9.92 3.16 -7.63
C PRO A 18 -9.64 4.03 -8.87
N PHE A 19 -10.54 3.97 -9.85
CA PHE A 19 -10.38 4.65 -11.16
C PHE A 19 -10.59 6.17 -11.13
N ASN A 20 -11.20 6.70 -10.07
CA ASN A 20 -11.57 8.12 -9.99
C ASN A 20 -10.38 9.03 -9.68
N PHE A 21 -9.45 8.56 -8.85
CA PHE A 21 -8.23 9.30 -8.49
C PHE A 21 -7.02 8.35 -8.37
N PRO A 22 -6.52 7.84 -9.51
CA PRO A 22 -5.52 6.78 -9.55
C PRO A 22 -4.12 7.23 -9.10
N ALA A 23 -3.85 8.52 -8.95
CA ALA A 23 -2.60 9.01 -8.35
C ALA A 23 -2.78 9.45 -6.89
N MET A 24 -3.85 10.21 -6.61
CA MET A 24 -4.06 10.86 -5.32
C MET A 24 -4.35 9.86 -4.19
N ILE A 25 -5.17 8.84 -4.44
CA ILE A 25 -5.54 7.87 -3.40
C ILE A 25 -4.33 7.01 -2.99
N PRO A 26 -3.53 6.45 -3.91
CA PRO A 26 -2.26 5.81 -3.54
C PRO A 26 -1.35 6.73 -2.72
N LEU A 27 -1.21 8.00 -3.11
CA LEU A 27 -0.41 9.00 -2.40
C LEU A 27 -0.91 9.30 -0.99
N TRP A 28 -2.16 8.99 -0.64
CA TRP A 28 -2.65 9.10 0.73
C TRP A 28 -2.36 7.84 1.56
N MET A 29 -2.19 6.69 0.90
CA MET A 29 -2.04 5.39 1.56
C MET A 29 -0.57 4.99 1.70
N PHE A 30 0.20 4.97 0.61
CA PHE A 30 1.57 4.43 0.63
C PHE A 30 2.53 5.25 1.51
N PRO A 31 2.47 6.60 1.60
CA PRO A 31 3.41 7.33 2.44
C PRO A 31 3.19 7.03 3.92
N MET A 32 1.94 6.86 4.33
CA MET A 32 1.61 6.48 5.70
C MET A 32 2.13 5.08 6.03
N ALA A 33 1.95 4.11 5.12
CA ALA A 33 2.53 2.78 5.29
C ALA A 33 4.06 2.84 5.41
N THR A 34 4.71 3.59 4.53
CA THR A 34 6.17 3.75 4.48
C THR A 34 6.73 4.38 5.76
N ILE A 35 6.14 5.47 6.24
CA ILE A 35 6.59 6.17 7.45
C ILE A 35 6.44 5.27 8.69
N CYS A 36 5.42 4.40 8.69
CA CYS A 36 5.25 3.40 9.74
C CYS A 36 6.19 2.19 9.60
N GLY A 37 7.07 2.15 8.61
CA GLY A 37 8.00 1.04 8.37
C GLY A 37 7.33 -0.19 7.76
N ASN A 38 6.19 -0.02 7.09
CA ASN A 38 5.49 -1.09 6.39
C ASN A 38 5.82 -1.07 4.90
N THR A 39 5.94 -2.25 4.31
CA THR A 39 5.98 -2.43 2.85
C THR A 39 4.57 -2.24 2.30
N TYR A 40 4.43 -1.60 1.14
CA TYR A 40 3.12 -1.35 0.53
C TYR A 40 2.99 -2.02 -0.84
N VAL A 41 1.89 -2.74 -1.05
CA VAL A 41 1.56 -3.37 -2.33
C VAL A 41 0.28 -2.75 -2.85
N ILE A 42 0.26 -2.38 -4.14
CA ILE A 42 -0.92 -1.76 -4.73
C ILE A 42 -1.42 -2.53 -5.94
N LYS A 43 -2.74 -2.71 -6.00
CA LYS A 43 -3.44 -3.05 -7.23
C LYS A 43 -4.04 -1.78 -7.81
N PRO A 44 -3.61 -1.34 -9.00
CA PRO A 44 -4.29 -0.26 -9.69
C PRO A 44 -5.57 -0.75 -10.38
N SER A 45 -6.43 0.21 -10.73
CA SER A 45 -7.62 -0.06 -11.53
C SER A 45 -7.23 -0.54 -12.93
N GLU A 46 -7.86 -1.61 -13.40
CA GLU A 46 -7.69 -2.10 -14.79
C GLU A 46 -8.07 -1.06 -15.84
N ARG A 47 -8.95 -0.12 -15.46
CA ARG A 47 -9.43 0.94 -16.35
C ARG A 47 -8.45 2.09 -16.50
N ASP A 48 -7.60 2.33 -15.50
CA ASP A 48 -6.61 3.40 -15.51
C ASP A 48 -5.40 3.05 -14.63
N PRO A 49 -4.49 2.18 -15.14
CA PRO A 49 -3.32 1.77 -14.38
C PRO A 49 -2.15 2.74 -14.50
N THR A 50 -2.13 3.58 -15.53
CA THR A 50 -0.95 4.35 -15.96
C THR A 50 -0.44 5.30 -14.89
N ALA A 51 -1.34 6.01 -14.21
CA ALA A 51 -0.96 6.97 -13.17
C ALA A 51 -0.34 6.30 -11.94
N CYS A 52 -0.88 5.15 -11.52
CA CYS A 52 -0.30 4.33 -10.44
C CYS A 52 1.09 3.80 -10.82
N MET A 53 1.26 3.33 -12.06
CA MET A 53 2.54 2.79 -12.52
C MET A 53 3.61 3.89 -12.58
N ALA A 54 3.27 5.08 -13.07
CA ALA A 54 4.16 6.23 -13.07
C ALA A 54 4.63 6.62 -11.64
N LEU A 55 3.75 6.51 -10.63
CA LEU A 55 4.14 6.73 -9.24
C LEU A 55 5.16 5.70 -8.74
N ILE A 56 5.00 4.43 -9.12
CA ILE A 56 5.96 3.37 -8.75
C ILE A 56 7.33 3.66 -9.34
N ASP A 57 7.39 4.10 -10.58
CA ASP A 57 8.66 4.43 -11.24
C ASP A 57 9.31 5.66 -10.62
N LEU A 58 8.54 6.70 -10.28
CA LEU A 58 9.02 7.86 -9.53
C LEU A 58 9.56 7.50 -8.14
N LEU A 59 8.95 6.53 -7.46
CA LEU A 59 9.42 6.05 -6.15
C LEU A 59 10.74 5.30 -6.25
N LYS A 60 10.95 4.54 -7.33
CA LYS A 60 12.24 3.90 -7.64
C LYS A 60 13.31 4.96 -7.90
N GLU A 61 12.98 5.97 -8.72
CA GLU A 61 13.90 7.09 -9.00
C GLU A 61 14.25 7.90 -7.75
N ALA A 62 13.32 8.02 -6.80
CA ALA A 62 13.55 8.69 -5.52
C ALA A 62 14.51 7.93 -4.57
N GLY A 63 14.99 6.74 -4.95
CA GLY A 63 15.92 5.94 -4.15
C GLY A 63 15.25 5.23 -2.98
N MET A 64 13.93 4.99 -3.07
CA MET A 64 13.21 4.25 -2.04
C MET A 64 13.74 2.80 -1.98
N PRO A 65 14.10 2.29 -0.79
CA PRO A 65 14.61 0.93 -0.67
C PRO A 65 13.52 -0.08 -1.07
N ASP A 66 13.90 -1.11 -1.82
CA ASP A 66 12.99 -2.12 -2.38
C ASP A 66 12.09 -2.78 -1.33
N GLU A 67 12.58 -2.90 -0.09
CA GLU A 67 11.85 -3.46 1.05
C GLU A 67 10.63 -2.62 1.49
N LEU A 68 10.62 -1.31 1.18
CA LEU A 68 9.51 -0.40 1.48
C LEU A 68 8.71 -0.01 0.23
N LEU A 69 9.22 -0.37 -0.96
CA LEU A 69 8.75 0.16 -2.23
C LEU A 69 7.33 -0.28 -2.57
N MET A 70 6.53 0.68 -3.05
CA MET A 70 5.20 0.42 -3.60
C MET A 70 5.32 -0.47 -4.84
N SER A 71 4.89 -1.74 -4.74
CA SER A 71 4.97 -2.70 -5.84
C SER A 71 3.60 -2.95 -6.50
N PHE A 72 3.61 -3.14 -7.82
CA PHE A 72 2.41 -3.48 -8.60
C PHE A 72 2.05 -4.96 -8.43
N MET A 73 0.75 -5.24 -8.24
CA MET A 73 0.25 -6.61 -8.17
C MET A 73 -0.92 -6.83 -9.12
N ASP A 74 -0.86 -7.95 -9.87
CA ASP A 74 -1.86 -8.31 -10.87
C ASP A 74 -3.25 -8.62 -10.25
N SER A 75 -4.28 -8.49 -11.08
CA SER A 75 -5.70 -8.54 -10.71
C SER A 75 -6.11 -9.85 -10.03
N MET A 76 -5.50 -10.98 -10.40
CA MET A 76 -5.82 -12.29 -9.83
C MET A 76 -5.10 -12.56 -8.48
N THR A 77 -3.95 -11.90 -8.26
CA THR A 77 -3.06 -12.17 -7.12
C THR A 77 -3.50 -11.43 -5.84
N LEU A 78 -4.10 -10.25 -5.97
CA LEU A 78 -4.54 -9.46 -4.80
C LEU A 78 -5.78 -10.04 -4.11
N LEU A 79 -6.73 -10.60 -4.86
CA LEU A 79 -7.86 -11.35 -4.30
C LEU A 79 -7.39 -12.55 -3.48
N THR A 80 -6.32 -13.22 -3.92
CA THR A 80 -5.73 -14.37 -3.20
C THR A 80 -5.04 -13.92 -1.90
N LEU A 81 -4.37 -12.77 -1.90
CA LEU A 81 -3.69 -12.22 -0.71
C LEU A 81 -4.62 -11.53 0.29
N SER A 82 -5.79 -11.03 -0.16
CA SER A 82 -6.86 -10.53 0.71
C SER A 82 -7.38 -11.58 1.71
N VAL A 83 -7.18 -12.86 1.40
CA VAL A 83 -7.57 -14.01 2.22
C VAL A 83 -6.43 -14.47 3.14
N ILE A 84 -5.17 -14.09 2.85
CA ILE A 84 -3.96 -14.63 3.53
C ILE A 84 -3.29 -13.60 4.45
N ILE A 85 -3.46 -12.30 4.22
CA ILE A 85 -2.89 -11.24 5.07
C ILE A 85 -4.02 -10.61 5.90
N PRO A 86 -3.94 -10.59 7.25
CA PRO A 86 -4.96 -9.96 8.06
C PRO A 86 -5.00 -8.47 7.73
N ILE A 87 -6.11 -8.06 7.09
CA ILE A 87 -6.50 -6.68 6.84
C ILE A 87 -6.86 -6.03 8.20
N SER A 88 -5.91 -5.97 9.14
CA SER A 88 -6.16 -5.55 10.52
C SER A 88 -6.38 -4.04 10.67
N GLY A 89 -6.24 -3.26 9.59
CA GLY A 89 -6.34 -1.80 9.61
C GLY A 89 -7.50 -1.17 8.83
N LEU A 90 -8.24 -1.91 7.99
CA LEU A 90 -9.17 -1.29 7.02
C LEU A 90 -10.56 -0.96 7.60
N PHE A 91 -10.91 -1.46 8.80
CA PHE A 91 -12.26 -1.31 9.37
C PHE A 91 -12.43 -0.28 10.48
N HIS A 92 -11.39 0.52 10.81
CA HIS A 92 -11.48 1.52 11.91
C HIS A 92 -11.64 2.98 11.47
N LEU A 93 -11.84 3.26 10.17
CA LEU A 93 -11.93 4.64 9.64
C LEU A 93 -13.11 4.88 8.66
N LEU A 94 -14.20 4.11 8.79
CA LEU A 94 -15.50 4.44 8.16
C LEU A 94 -16.59 4.53 9.22
#